data_AF-A0A9P6YRV1-F1
#
_entry.id   AF-A0A9P6YRV1-F1
#
_cell.length_a   1.000
_cell.length_b   1.000
_cell.length_c   1.000
_cell.angle_alpha   90.00
_cell.angle_beta   90.00
_cell.angle_gamma   90.00
#
_symmetry.space_group_name_H-M   'P 1'
#
loop_
_entity.id
_entity.type
_entity.pdbx_description
1 polymer ?
#
loop_
_entity_poly.entity_id
_entity_poly.type
_entity_poly.pdbx_seq_one_letter_code
_entity_poly.pdbx_strand_id
1 'polypeptide(L)'
;MTSLIQTQHNLLHLPFDLLLKISEYLSFSDLWYLSNCSQHCRKLGHQLIWHKYHIELSKPQLNGFYHLIYGALAYVSQHGYHENSIDSAILQSVSNRLAVEIYDRSPLKNWEPCLDFLLDKTLGIIVDHIFLDMQFDIIPRNTSSKEFQPTKMGGLITLFINTLYSTLIALFETEPTSQIHHRLLLNHINRHLYNISTKYHQHCYRRLFVSSTSANKNTLLAIRQHSVLLRLNFRILVRFIGTLVQTELLSVTDLDDLTRQRIKHFFLKDDSQEQHPKRRKLKVNCQSSTGRQLQLEEIDLQMEIYLDLTRAVLLLQQRAPLHSGLSNVSSMLHDTVSSLISSQKSSDHSFNGNPTSV
;
A
#
# COMPACT_ATOMS: atom_id res chain seq x y z
N MET A 1 57.62 -16.44 17.57
CA MET A 1 56.48 -16.76 16.68
C MET A 1 55.19 -16.40 17.42
N THR A 2 54.77 -15.15 17.28
CA THR A 2 53.53 -14.63 17.84
C THR A 2 52.38 -15.02 16.90
N SER A 3 51.53 -15.93 17.35
CA SER A 3 50.25 -16.20 16.68
C SER A 3 49.36 -14.96 16.84
N LEU A 4 49.27 -14.16 15.77
CA LEU A 4 48.19 -13.19 15.61
C LEU A 4 46.88 -13.97 15.64
N ILE A 5 46.20 -13.94 16.79
CA ILE A 5 44.81 -14.35 16.92
C ILE A 5 44.04 -13.38 16.02
N GLN A 6 43.73 -13.83 14.81
CA GLN A 6 42.84 -13.16 13.90
C GLN A 6 41.45 -13.24 14.53
N THR A 7 41.09 -12.24 15.34
CA THR A 7 39.72 -12.08 15.85
C THR A 7 38.82 -11.89 14.64
N GLN A 8 38.24 -12.98 14.15
CA GLN A 8 37.22 -12.92 13.12
C GLN A 8 36.03 -12.15 13.70
N HIS A 9 35.91 -10.88 13.32
CA HIS A 9 34.75 -10.06 13.60
C HIS A 9 33.56 -10.60 12.81
N ASN A 10 32.94 -11.68 13.29
CA ASN A 10 31.75 -12.24 12.68
C ASN A 10 30.54 -11.36 13.01
N LEU A 11 29.74 -11.04 12.00
CA LEU A 11 28.43 -10.39 12.11
C LEU A 11 27.55 -11.03 13.21
N LEU A 12 27.72 -12.33 13.42
CA LEU A 12 26.99 -13.16 14.39
C LEU A 12 27.34 -12.87 15.86
N HIS A 13 28.44 -12.15 16.13
CA HIS A 13 28.80 -11.73 17.48
C HIS A 13 28.17 -10.40 17.88
N LEU A 14 27.52 -9.70 16.94
CA LEU A 14 26.79 -8.48 17.26
C LEU A 14 25.50 -8.84 18.02
N PRO A 15 25.12 -8.04 19.04
CA PRO A 15 23.83 -8.19 19.69
C PRO A 15 22.69 -8.11 18.68
N PHE A 16 21.69 -8.98 18.81
CA PHE A 16 20.56 -9.01 17.88
C PHE A 16 19.83 -7.67 17.79
N ASP A 17 19.70 -6.93 18.89
CA ASP A 17 19.10 -5.59 18.90
C ASP A 17 19.85 -4.58 18.02
N LEU A 18 21.17 -4.71 17.91
CA LEU A 18 21.96 -3.88 17.00
C LEU A 18 21.72 -4.29 15.55
N LEU A 19 21.64 -5.60 15.28
CA LEU A 19 21.31 -6.13 13.96
C LEU A 19 19.90 -5.73 13.51
N LEU A 20 18.93 -5.68 14.43
CA LEU A 20 17.58 -5.15 14.16
C LEU A 20 17.65 -3.67 13.75
N LYS A 21 18.41 -2.84 14.46
CA LYS A 21 18.61 -1.43 14.08
C LYS A 21 19.28 -1.28 12.72
N ILE A 22 20.26 -2.14 12.40
CA ILE A 22 20.90 -2.14 11.07
C ILE A 22 19.88 -2.55 9.99
N SER A 23 19.01 -3.51 10.29
CA SER A 23 17.97 -3.98 9.35
C SER A 23 16.94 -2.91 8.97
N GLU A 24 16.79 -1.85 9.76
CA GLU A 24 15.96 -0.70 9.42
C GLU A 24 16.47 0.03 8.17
N TYR A 25 17.76 -0.09 7.84
CA TYR A 25 18.42 0.51 6.68
C TYR A 25 18.55 -0.44 5.48
N LEU A 26 18.09 -1.68 5.62
CA LEU A 26 18.17 -2.70 4.58
C LEU A 26 16.77 -2.99 4.04
N SER A 27 16.62 -3.10 2.73
CA SER A 27 15.35 -3.50 2.11
C SER A 27 15.05 -4.99 2.35
N PHE A 28 13.84 -5.43 2.00
CA PHE A 28 13.48 -6.84 1.99
C PHE A 28 14.42 -7.66 1.09
N SER A 29 14.76 -7.16 -0.10
CA SER A 29 15.69 -7.87 -1.00
C SER A 29 17.07 -7.99 -0.36
N ASP A 30 17.60 -6.93 0.24
CA ASP A 30 18.91 -6.99 0.92
C ASP A 30 18.94 -8.06 2.03
N LEU A 31 17.89 -8.11 2.85
CA LEU A 31 17.76 -9.12 3.91
C LEU A 31 17.56 -10.53 3.34
N TRP A 32 16.88 -10.66 2.21
CA TRP A 32 16.73 -11.93 1.50
C TRP A 32 18.06 -12.43 0.95
N TYR A 33 18.85 -11.57 0.29
CA TYR A 33 20.18 -11.93 -0.22
C TYR A 33 21.14 -12.25 0.92
N LEU A 34 21.12 -11.49 2.01
CA LEU A 34 21.85 -11.82 3.24
C LEU A 34 21.52 -13.23 3.72
N SER A 35 20.23 -13.59 3.74
CA SER A 35 19.76 -14.92 4.14
C SER A 35 20.33 -16.05 3.26
N ASN A 36 20.71 -15.75 2.03
CA ASN A 36 21.24 -16.72 1.07
C ASN A 36 22.77 -16.78 1.01
N CYS A 37 23.49 -15.88 1.69
CA CYS A 37 24.96 -15.87 1.69
C CYS A 37 25.60 -17.06 2.42
N SER A 38 24.98 -17.57 3.49
CA SER A 38 25.49 -18.73 4.24
C SER A 38 24.39 -19.38 5.09
N GLN A 39 24.63 -20.58 5.62
CA GLN A 39 23.69 -21.25 6.52
C GLN A 39 23.44 -20.46 7.81
N HIS A 40 24.46 -19.78 8.34
CA HIS A 40 24.32 -18.94 9.52
C HIS A 40 23.55 -17.65 9.21
N CYS A 41 23.86 -17.00 8.08
CA CYS A 41 23.13 -15.82 7.63
C CYS A 41 21.67 -16.15 7.29
N ARG A 42 21.36 -17.37 6.86
CA ARG A 42 19.96 -17.82 6.65
C ARG A 42 19.12 -17.70 7.92
N LYS A 43 19.61 -18.26 9.03
CA LYS A 43 18.89 -18.19 10.31
C LYS A 43 18.72 -16.74 10.76
N LEU A 44 19.80 -15.96 10.71
CA LEU A 44 19.78 -14.55 11.09
C LEU A 44 18.83 -13.74 10.20
N GLY A 45 18.96 -13.83 8.89
CA GLY A 45 18.15 -13.09 7.94
C GLY A 45 16.67 -13.46 8.02
N HIS A 46 16.33 -14.74 8.22
CA HIS A 46 14.95 -15.15 8.48
C HIS A 46 14.40 -14.56 9.79
N GLN A 47 15.23 -14.46 10.84
CA GLN A 47 14.83 -13.79 12.08
C GLN A 47 14.63 -12.29 11.87
N LEU A 48 15.53 -11.61 11.15
CA LEU A 48 15.39 -10.19 10.84
C LEU A 48 14.12 -9.93 10.00
N ILE A 49 13.86 -10.74 8.98
CA ILE A 49 12.65 -10.67 8.15
C ILE A 49 11.39 -10.90 8.99
N TRP A 50 11.40 -11.88 9.90
CA TRP A 50 10.30 -12.11 10.82
C TRP A 50 10.04 -10.91 11.75
N HIS A 51 11.09 -10.35 12.35
CA HIS A 51 10.93 -9.23 13.29
C HIS A 51 10.53 -7.93 12.60
N LYS A 52 11.04 -7.68 11.38
CA LYS A 52 10.78 -6.44 10.65
C LYS A 52 9.45 -6.47 9.90
N TYR A 53 9.14 -7.59 9.25
CA TYR A 53 8.00 -7.71 8.33
C TYR A 53 6.92 -8.70 8.79
N HIS A 54 7.14 -9.44 9.89
CA HIS A 54 6.24 -10.49 10.37
C HIS A 54 6.01 -11.63 9.37
N ILE A 55 7.01 -11.93 8.54
CA ILE A 55 6.98 -13.01 7.54
C ILE A 55 7.73 -14.23 8.08
N GLU A 56 7.03 -15.35 8.29
CA GLU A 56 7.63 -16.57 8.85
C GLU A 56 8.31 -17.41 7.75
N LEU A 57 9.64 -17.30 7.65
CA LEU A 57 10.47 -18.09 6.72
C LEU A 57 11.23 -19.23 7.42
N SER A 58 11.01 -19.44 8.71
CA SER A 58 11.78 -20.38 9.54
C SER A 58 11.62 -21.85 9.14
N LYS A 59 10.51 -22.19 8.45
CA LYS A 59 10.16 -23.58 8.05
C LYS A 59 9.95 -23.68 6.53
N PRO A 60 11.02 -23.60 5.72
CA PRO A 60 10.90 -23.60 4.26
C PRO A 60 10.31 -24.91 3.70
N GLN A 61 10.48 -26.05 4.39
CA GLN A 61 9.91 -27.32 3.95
C GLN A 61 8.38 -27.38 4.04
N LEU A 62 7.78 -26.63 4.98
CA LEU A 62 6.32 -26.56 5.12
C LEU A 62 5.70 -25.51 4.20
N ASN A 63 6.44 -24.43 3.93
CA ASN A 63 5.98 -23.26 3.16
C ASN A 63 6.81 -23.03 1.89
N GLY A 64 7.20 -24.11 1.20
CA GLY A 64 8.12 -24.03 0.06
C GLY A 64 7.62 -23.11 -1.06
N PHE A 65 6.32 -23.12 -1.32
CA PHE A 65 5.70 -22.23 -2.32
C PHE A 65 5.75 -20.75 -1.91
N TYR A 66 5.49 -20.43 -0.64
CA TYR A 66 5.61 -19.06 -0.12
C TYR A 66 7.06 -18.56 -0.23
N HIS A 67 8.02 -19.40 0.15
CA HIS A 67 9.45 -19.07 0.05
C HIS A 67 9.86 -18.79 -1.40
N LEU A 68 9.28 -19.52 -2.36
CA LEU A 68 9.50 -19.30 -3.78
C LEU A 68 8.95 -17.94 -4.24
N ILE A 69 7.74 -17.55 -3.80
CA ILE A 69 7.14 -16.25 -4.14
C ILE A 69 7.94 -15.10 -3.52
N TYR A 70 8.30 -15.18 -2.24
CA TYR A 70 9.13 -14.18 -1.58
C TYR A 70 10.51 -14.05 -2.23
N GLY A 71 11.12 -15.16 -2.66
CA GLY A 71 12.38 -15.14 -3.38
C GLY A 71 12.27 -14.52 -4.78
N ALA A 72 11.19 -14.82 -5.50
CA ALA A 72 10.87 -14.19 -6.78
C ALA A 72 10.73 -12.67 -6.63
N LEU A 73 10.03 -12.21 -5.59
CA LEU A 73 9.86 -10.79 -5.31
C LEU A 73 11.15 -10.11 -4.88
N ALA A 74 11.98 -10.73 -4.04
CA ALA A 74 13.30 -10.22 -3.71
C ALA A 74 14.18 -10.05 -4.96
N TYR A 75 14.14 -11.01 -5.88
CA TYR A 75 14.87 -10.96 -7.14
C TYR A 75 14.36 -9.84 -8.05
N VAL A 76 13.03 -9.73 -8.22
CA VAL A 76 12.39 -8.66 -8.99
C VAL A 76 12.71 -7.29 -8.40
N SER A 77 12.64 -7.12 -7.08
CA SER A 77 12.99 -5.85 -6.41
C SER A 77 14.45 -5.44 -6.66
N GLN A 78 15.37 -6.40 -6.69
CA GLN A 78 16.80 -6.13 -6.87
C GLN A 78 17.21 -5.89 -8.33
N HIS A 79 16.61 -6.63 -9.27
CA HIS A 79 17.06 -6.71 -10.66
C HIS A 79 16.04 -6.23 -11.68
N GLY A 80 14.80 -5.96 -11.25
CA GLY A 80 13.73 -5.51 -12.14
C GLY A 80 13.87 -4.08 -12.63
N TYR A 81 14.82 -3.32 -12.08
CA TYR A 81 15.19 -2.00 -12.57
C TYR A 81 16.61 -2.00 -13.16
N HIS A 82 16.74 -1.52 -14.39
CA HIS A 82 18.00 -1.25 -15.04
C HIS A 82 18.00 0.20 -15.55
N GLU A 83 18.98 1.01 -15.13
CA GLU A 83 19.12 2.42 -15.55
C GLU A 83 17.83 3.26 -15.39
N ASN A 84 17.10 3.06 -14.27
CA ASN A 84 15.79 3.68 -13.98
C ASN A 84 14.62 3.26 -14.91
N SER A 85 14.84 2.30 -15.80
CA SER A 85 13.80 1.66 -16.59
C SER A 85 13.48 0.27 -16.03
N ILE A 86 12.26 -0.21 -16.23
CA ILE A 86 11.86 -1.56 -15.79
C ILE A 86 12.33 -2.57 -16.84
N ASP A 87 13.10 -3.56 -16.40
CA ASP A 87 13.56 -4.64 -17.26
C ASP A 87 12.45 -5.68 -17.45
N SER A 88 11.77 -5.59 -18.59
CA SER A 88 10.70 -6.51 -18.97
C SER A 88 11.17 -7.96 -19.12
N ALA A 89 12.44 -8.21 -19.46
CA ALA A 89 12.97 -9.57 -19.60
C ALA A 89 13.08 -10.27 -18.23
N ILE A 90 13.51 -9.53 -17.21
CA ILE A 90 13.53 -10.02 -15.82
C ILE A 90 12.10 -10.33 -15.35
N LEU A 91 11.15 -9.41 -15.57
CA LEU A 91 9.76 -9.63 -15.18
C LEU A 91 9.16 -10.85 -15.88
N GLN A 92 9.39 -11.02 -17.19
CA GLN A 92 8.92 -12.18 -17.94
C GLN A 92 9.56 -13.48 -17.45
N SER A 93 10.87 -13.47 -17.19
CA SER A 93 11.59 -14.65 -16.69
C SER A 93 11.04 -15.13 -15.35
N VAL A 94 10.86 -14.20 -14.39
CA VAL A 94 10.28 -14.53 -13.09
C VAL A 94 8.82 -14.94 -13.21
N SER A 95 8.03 -14.26 -14.04
CA SER A 95 6.62 -14.61 -14.28
C SER A 95 6.47 -16.01 -14.86
N ASN A 96 7.29 -16.37 -15.84
CA ASN A 96 7.35 -17.72 -16.41
C ASN A 96 7.65 -18.75 -15.33
N ARG A 97 8.65 -18.50 -14.47
CA ARG A 97 9.00 -19.43 -13.41
C ARG A 97 7.86 -19.62 -12.41
N LEU A 98 7.22 -18.53 -11.96
CA LEU A 98 6.08 -18.62 -11.04
C LEU A 98 4.88 -19.33 -11.68
N ALA A 99 4.55 -19.00 -12.93
CA ALA A 99 3.41 -19.59 -13.63
C ALA A 99 3.59 -21.09 -13.84
N VAL A 100 4.79 -21.55 -14.22
CA VAL A 100 5.13 -22.97 -14.32
C VAL A 100 5.03 -23.66 -12.97
N GLU A 101 5.51 -23.04 -11.90
CA GLU A 101 5.41 -23.60 -10.54
C GLU A 101 3.94 -23.71 -10.06
N ILE A 102 3.07 -22.79 -10.47
CA ILE A 102 1.61 -22.88 -10.22
C ILE A 102 1.01 -24.02 -11.06
N TYR A 103 1.38 -24.10 -12.34
CA TYR A 103 0.90 -25.14 -13.26
C TYR A 103 1.30 -26.55 -12.81
N ASP A 104 2.56 -26.77 -12.46
CA ASP A 104 3.09 -28.06 -12.02
C ASP A 104 2.46 -28.55 -10.70
N ARG A 105 1.93 -27.63 -9.88
CA ARG A 105 1.20 -27.96 -8.64
C ARG A 105 -0.30 -28.14 -8.86
N SER A 106 -0.81 -27.83 -10.04
CA SER A 106 -2.21 -27.96 -10.38
C SER A 106 -2.49 -29.34 -10.99
N PRO A 107 -3.62 -29.99 -10.66
CA PRO A 107 -3.98 -31.26 -11.27
C PRO A 107 -4.33 -31.07 -12.76
N LEU A 108 -4.09 -32.07 -13.61
CA LEU A 108 -4.42 -31.98 -15.05
C LEU A 108 -5.92 -31.84 -15.35
N LYS A 109 -6.78 -32.21 -14.39
CA LYS A 109 -8.24 -32.09 -14.48
C LYS A 109 -8.75 -31.39 -13.23
N ASN A 110 -9.79 -30.56 -13.37
CA ASN A 110 -10.36 -29.78 -12.28
C ASN A 110 -9.30 -28.91 -11.57
N TRP A 111 -8.47 -28.21 -12.34
CA TRP A 111 -7.37 -27.39 -11.85
C TRP A 111 -7.84 -26.08 -11.20
N GLU A 112 -9.05 -25.64 -11.48
CA GLU A 112 -9.60 -24.34 -11.11
C GLU A 112 -9.53 -24.06 -9.60
N PRO A 113 -9.91 -25.00 -8.70
CA PRO A 113 -9.82 -24.76 -7.26
C PRO A 113 -8.36 -24.69 -6.77
N CYS A 114 -7.45 -25.42 -7.44
CA CYS A 114 -6.03 -25.39 -7.11
C CYS A 114 -5.41 -24.06 -7.56
N LEU A 115 -5.75 -23.61 -8.78
CA LEU A 115 -5.34 -22.31 -9.27
C LEU A 115 -5.87 -21.19 -8.37
N ASP A 116 -7.14 -21.22 -7.99
CA ASP A 116 -7.75 -20.25 -7.06
C ASP A 116 -6.94 -20.16 -5.76
N PHE A 117 -6.65 -21.30 -5.13
CA PHE A 117 -5.86 -21.34 -3.90
C PHE A 117 -4.42 -20.82 -4.08
N LEU A 118 -3.70 -21.29 -5.10
CA LEU A 118 -2.30 -20.90 -5.32
C LEU A 118 -2.20 -19.43 -5.72
N LEU A 119 -3.14 -18.94 -6.51
CA LEU A 119 -3.18 -17.56 -6.96
C LEU A 119 -3.60 -16.60 -5.84
N ASP A 120 -4.50 -17.02 -4.92
CA ASP A 120 -4.82 -16.25 -3.69
C ASP A 120 -3.57 -16.03 -2.84
N LYS A 121 -2.72 -17.06 -2.69
CA LYS A 121 -1.45 -16.91 -1.96
C LYS A 121 -0.47 -16.04 -2.71
N THR A 122 -0.37 -16.23 -4.03
CA THR A 122 0.56 -15.49 -4.88
C THR A 122 0.23 -14.00 -4.92
N LEU A 123 -1.01 -13.64 -5.27
CA LEU A 123 -1.44 -12.25 -5.33
C LEU A 123 -1.44 -11.60 -3.94
N GLY A 124 -1.81 -12.33 -2.90
CA GLY A 124 -1.72 -11.83 -1.53
C GLY A 124 -0.31 -11.36 -1.18
N ILE A 125 0.70 -12.21 -1.40
CA ILE A 125 2.10 -11.86 -1.11
C ILE A 125 2.61 -10.74 -2.02
N ILE A 126 2.29 -10.79 -3.33
CA ILE A 126 2.72 -9.77 -4.30
C ILE A 126 2.15 -8.39 -3.93
N VAL A 127 0.88 -8.30 -3.54
CA VAL A 127 0.26 -7.03 -3.14
C VAL A 127 0.79 -6.55 -1.79
N ASP A 128 1.00 -7.47 -0.82
CA ASP A 128 1.61 -7.15 0.47
C ASP A 128 3.03 -6.55 0.31
N HIS A 129 3.78 -7.02 -0.70
CA HIS A 129 5.16 -6.62 -0.98
C HIS A 129 5.32 -5.12 -1.25
N ILE A 130 4.30 -4.47 -1.79
CA ILE A 130 4.28 -3.02 -2.07
C ILE A 130 4.47 -2.21 -0.79
N PHE A 131 4.08 -2.76 0.37
CA PHE A 131 4.08 -2.07 1.65
C PHE A 131 5.27 -2.41 2.56
N LEU A 132 6.20 -3.29 2.14
CA LEU A 132 7.30 -3.72 3.02
C LEU A 132 8.32 -2.59 3.26
N ASP A 133 8.69 -1.87 2.20
CA ASP A 133 9.83 -0.96 2.18
C ASP A 133 9.43 0.51 1.87
N MET A 134 8.26 0.94 2.37
CA MET A 134 7.67 2.25 2.05
C MET A 134 8.57 3.46 2.38
N GLN A 135 9.50 3.28 3.32
CA GLN A 135 10.50 4.29 3.69
C GLN A 135 11.59 4.48 2.63
N PHE A 136 11.84 3.46 1.81
CA PHE A 136 12.77 3.51 0.68
C PHE A 136 12.06 3.81 -0.65
N ASP A 137 10.74 3.64 -0.70
CA ASP A 137 9.93 3.77 -1.91
C ASP A 137 9.09 5.06 -1.93
N ILE A 138 9.74 6.18 -2.22
CA ILE A 138 9.16 7.52 -2.15
C ILE A 138 8.14 7.73 -3.28
N ILE A 139 6.97 8.28 -2.92
CA ILE A 139 5.96 8.73 -3.89
C ILE A 139 6.54 9.86 -4.77
N PRO A 140 6.55 9.73 -6.11
CA PRO A 140 7.01 10.77 -7.00
C PRO A 140 6.22 12.08 -6.83
N ARG A 141 6.92 13.16 -6.46
CA ARG A 141 6.32 14.49 -6.20
C ARG A 141 5.89 15.22 -7.48
N ASN A 142 6.61 15.01 -8.59
CA ASN A 142 6.38 15.67 -9.86
C ASN A 142 5.96 14.64 -10.91
N THR A 143 4.67 14.31 -10.96
CA THR A 143 4.12 13.54 -12.08
C THR A 143 4.02 14.49 -13.28
N SER A 144 4.79 14.26 -14.33
CA SER A 144 4.58 14.94 -15.60
C SER A 144 3.14 14.67 -16.08
N SER A 145 2.55 15.57 -16.87
CA SER A 145 1.18 15.40 -17.38
C SER A 145 0.99 14.19 -18.31
N LYS A 146 2.07 13.47 -18.64
CA LYS A 146 2.08 12.39 -19.63
C LYS A 146 1.86 11.00 -19.02
N GLU A 147 2.18 10.79 -17.74
CA GLU A 147 2.12 9.45 -17.14
C GLU A 147 1.68 9.47 -15.68
N PHE A 148 0.86 8.49 -15.31
CA PHE A 148 0.49 8.24 -13.92
C PHE A 148 1.58 7.41 -13.25
N GLN A 149 2.34 8.01 -12.33
CA GLN A 149 3.47 7.34 -11.69
C GLN A 149 3.15 6.87 -10.27
N PRO A 150 3.18 5.55 -10.00
CA PRO A 150 3.10 5.00 -8.66
C PRO A 150 4.45 5.18 -7.94
N THR A 151 4.62 4.55 -6.80
CA THR A 151 5.96 4.33 -6.24
C THR A 151 6.77 3.39 -7.14
N LYS A 152 8.10 3.32 -7.00
CA LYS A 152 8.93 2.42 -7.83
C LYS A 152 8.48 0.98 -7.64
N MET A 153 8.24 0.54 -6.40
CA MET A 153 7.74 -0.82 -6.16
C MET A 153 6.34 -1.00 -6.75
N GLY A 154 5.43 -0.03 -6.58
CA GLY A 154 4.08 -0.12 -7.12
C GLY A 154 4.06 -0.27 -8.65
N GLY A 155 4.95 0.42 -9.37
CA GLY A 155 5.08 0.31 -10.82
C GLY A 155 5.65 -1.03 -11.26
N LEU A 156 6.71 -1.47 -10.58
CA LEU A 156 7.33 -2.77 -10.81
C LEU A 156 6.34 -3.92 -10.58
N ILE A 157 5.61 -3.89 -9.46
CA ILE A 157 4.61 -4.89 -9.11
C ILE A 157 3.41 -4.87 -10.06
N THR A 158 2.97 -3.69 -10.51
CA THR A 158 1.90 -3.58 -11.52
C THR A 158 2.28 -4.33 -12.80
N LEU A 159 3.48 -4.06 -13.34
CA LEU A 159 3.95 -4.74 -14.55
C LEU A 159 4.20 -6.23 -14.30
N PHE A 160 4.69 -6.59 -13.13
CA PHE A 160 4.88 -7.99 -12.76
C PHE A 160 3.56 -8.78 -12.72
N ILE A 161 2.52 -8.26 -12.06
CA ILE A 161 1.18 -8.89 -12.05
C ILE A 161 0.63 -9.00 -13.46
N ASN A 162 0.79 -7.95 -14.29
CA ASN A 162 0.32 -7.98 -15.67
C ASN A 162 1.03 -9.05 -16.50
N THR A 163 2.33 -9.21 -16.29
CA THR A 163 3.14 -10.21 -17.00
C THR A 163 2.81 -11.63 -16.52
N LEU A 164 2.61 -11.81 -15.22
CA LEU A 164 2.17 -13.07 -14.62
C LEU A 164 0.78 -13.47 -15.12
N TYR A 165 -0.17 -12.52 -15.18
CA TYR A 165 -1.51 -12.73 -15.74
C TYR A 165 -1.43 -13.25 -17.19
N SER A 166 -0.70 -12.54 -18.06
CA SER A 166 -0.51 -12.93 -19.47
C SER A 166 0.12 -14.32 -19.62
N THR A 167 1.00 -14.70 -18.68
CA THR A 167 1.64 -16.02 -18.68
C THR A 167 0.67 -17.11 -18.21
N LEU A 168 -0.14 -16.84 -17.18
CA LEU A 168 -1.12 -17.78 -16.66
C LEU A 168 -2.22 -18.09 -17.68
N ILE A 169 -2.75 -17.09 -18.38
CA ILE A 169 -3.76 -17.29 -19.44
C ILE A 169 -3.20 -18.04 -20.66
N ALA A 170 -1.88 -18.11 -20.82
CA ALA A 170 -1.23 -18.87 -21.87
C ALA A 170 -0.99 -20.35 -21.47
N LEU A 171 -0.86 -20.63 -20.17
CA LEU A 171 -0.69 -21.99 -19.64
C LEU A 171 -2.02 -22.69 -19.31
N PHE A 172 -3.02 -21.91 -18.89
CA PHE A 172 -4.36 -22.39 -18.56
C PHE A 172 -5.39 -21.90 -19.59
N GLU A 173 -6.62 -22.39 -19.50
CA GLU A 173 -7.71 -21.87 -20.33
C GLU A 173 -8.00 -20.41 -19.96
N THR A 174 -8.15 -19.53 -20.96
CA THR A 174 -8.37 -18.09 -20.75
C THR A 174 -9.54 -17.82 -19.79
N GLU A 175 -10.66 -18.51 -20.03
CA GLU A 175 -11.76 -18.66 -19.09
C GLU A 175 -11.71 -20.07 -18.55
N PRO A 176 -11.72 -20.32 -17.22
CA PRO A 176 -12.04 -19.39 -16.12
C PRO A 176 -10.85 -18.62 -15.49
N THR A 177 -9.63 -18.76 -16.02
CA THR A 177 -8.42 -18.15 -15.40
C THR A 177 -8.53 -16.64 -15.21
N SER A 178 -9.07 -15.94 -16.21
CA SER A 178 -9.26 -14.48 -16.15
C SER A 178 -10.19 -14.07 -15.01
N GLN A 179 -11.33 -14.74 -14.86
CA GLN A 179 -12.27 -14.49 -13.77
C GLN A 179 -11.68 -14.77 -12.38
N ILE A 180 -10.93 -15.86 -12.24
CA ILE A 180 -10.27 -16.21 -10.98
C ILE A 180 -9.24 -15.13 -10.62
N HIS A 181 -8.37 -14.76 -11.57
CA HIS A 181 -7.34 -13.75 -11.36
C HIS A 181 -7.95 -12.39 -10.98
N HIS A 182 -8.92 -11.91 -11.75
CA HIS A 182 -9.59 -10.62 -11.51
C HIS A 182 -10.28 -10.58 -10.14
N ARG A 183 -11.08 -11.60 -9.81
CA ARG A 183 -11.76 -11.72 -8.50
C ARG A 183 -10.76 -11.69 -7.34
N LEU A 184 -9.68 -12.46 -7.43
CA LEU A 184 -8.67 -12.52 -6.36
C LEU A 184 -7.91 -11.21 -6.20
N LEU A 185 -7.49 -10.58 -7.31
CA LEU A 185 -6.82 -9.28 -7.27
C LEU A 185 -7.72 -8.23 -6.61
N LEU A 186 -8.98 -8.14 -7.00
CA LEU A 186 -9.95 -7.25 -6.38
C LEU A 186 -10.18 -7.56 -4.90
N ASN A 187 -10.23 -8.83 -4.52
CA ASN A 187 -10.38 -9.23 -3.11
C ASN A 187 -9.20 -8.75 -2.26
N HIS A 188 -7.96 -8.90 -2.74
CA HIS A 188 -6.79 -8.39 -2.03
C HIS A 188 -6.81 -6.87 -1.93
N ILE A 189 -7.10 -6.15 -3.02
CA ILE A 189 -7.23 -4.67 -3.01
C ILE A 189 -8.29 -4.22 -1.99
N ASN A 190 -9.48 -4.83 -2.02
CA ASN A 190 -10.55 -4.53 -1.07
C ASN A 190 -10.14 -4.81 0.37
N ARG A 191 -9.46 -5.94 0.62
CA ARG A 191 -8.94 -6.31 1.94
C ARG A 191 -7.95 -5.25 2.45
N HIS A 192 -7.06 -4.76 1.60
CA HIS A 192 -6.12 -3.70 1.97
C HIS A 192 -6.82 -2.37 2.24
N LEU A 193 -7.75 -1.95 1.38
CA LEU A 193 -8.54 -0.74 1.59
C LEU A 193 -9.30 -0.80 2.92
N TYR A 194 -9.95 -1.93 3.20
CA TYR A 194 -10.66 -2.15 4.46
C TYR A 194 -9.73 -2.12 5.68
N ASN A 195 -8.61 -2.85 5.63
CA ASN A 195 -7.65 -2.92 6.73
C ASN A 195 -6.99 -1.57 7.03
N ILE A 196 -6.64 -0.80 6.01
CA ILE A 196 -6.05 0.53 6.19
C ILE A 196 -7.10 1.50 6.72
N SER A 197 -8.33 1.49 6.17
CA SER A 197 -9.43 2.35 6.62
C SER A 197 -9.80 2.07 8.07
N THR A 198 -9.97 0.80 8.45
CA THR A 198 -10.30 0.42 9.83
C THR A 198 -9.20 0.83 10.81
N LYS A 199 -7.92 0.63 10.49
CA LYS A 199 -6.79 1.10 11.31
C LYS A 199 -6.79 2.63 11.43
N TYR A 200 -7.07 3.34 10.33
CA TYR A 200 -7.17 4.80 10.33
C TYR A 200 -8.32 5.31 11.19
N HIS A 201 -9.53 4.75 11.04
CA HIS A 201 -10.69 5.12 11.84
C HIS A 201 -10.49 4.82 13.33
N GLN A 202 -9.90 3.66 13.65
CA GLN A 202 -9.53 3.32 15.03
C GLN A 202 -8.50 4.30 15.60
N HIS A 203 -7.52 4.71 14.81
CA HIS A 203 -6.53 5.72 15.20
C HIS A 203 -7.18 7.09 15.44
N CYS A 204 -8.01 7.57 14.53
CA CYS A 204 -8.76 8.82 14.69
C CYS A 204 -9.61 8.79 15.96
N TYR A 205 -10.34 7.69 16.20
CA TYR A 205 -11.14 7.52 17.42
C TYR A 205 -10.27 7.59 18.67
N ARG A 206 -9.16 6.83 18.72
CA ARG A 206 -8.22 6.85 19.87
C ARG A 206 -7.64 8.24 20.12
N ARG A 207 -7.31 8.99 19.06
CA ARG A 207 -6.76 10.34 19.19
C ARG A 207 -7.72 11.30 19.87
N LEU A 208 -9.03 11.19 19.61
CA LEU A 208 -10.04 12.01 20.27
C LEU A 208 -10.00 11.84 21.81
N PHE A 209 -9.82 10.61 22.30
CA PHE A 209 -9.68 10.36 23.75
C PHE A 209 -8.35 10.88 24.32
N VAL A 210 -7.24 10.67 23.61
CA VAL A 210 -5.92 11.11 24.08
C VAL A 210 -5.79 12.63 24.11
N SER A 211 -6.42 13.35 23.18
CA SER A 211 -6.45 14.82 23.19
C SER A 211 -7.21 15.44 24.36
N SER A 212 -8.08 14.67 25.02
CA SER A 212 -8.86 15.10 26.18
C SER A 212 -8.15 14.88 27.53
N THR A 213 -7.09 14.07 27.54
CA THR A 213 -6.27 13.77 28.73
C THR A 213 -4.88 14.39 28.58
N SER A 214 -4.21 14.73 29.69
CA SER A 214 -2.85 15.31 29.65
C SER A 214 -1.80 14.26 29.21
N ALA A 215 -1.77 13.96 27.91
CA ALA A 215 -0.88 12.96 27.35
C ALA A 215 0.57 13.46 27.28
N ASN A 216 1.52 12.56 27.52
CA ASN A 216 2.95 12.85 27.43
C ASN A 216 3.37 13.17 25.98
N LYS A 217 4.37 14.03 25.79
CA LYS A 217 4.90 14.46 24.48
C LYS A 217 5.30 13.28 23.59
N ASN A 218 5.93 12.26 24.16
CA ASN A 218 6.35 11.06 23.40
C ASN A 218 5.16 10.28 22.83
N THR A 219 4.05 10.21 23.57
CA THR A 219 2.82 9.55 23.12
C THR A 219 2.19 10.32 21.95
N LEU A 220 2.19 11.65 22.01
CA LEU A 220 1.68 12.50 20.92
C LEU A 220 2.53 12.38 19.65
N LEU A 221 3.85 12.30 19.78
CA LEU A 221 4.76 12.07 18.65
C LEU A 221 4.52 10.71 17.99
N ALA A 222 4.40 9.64 18.77
CA ALA A 222 4.10 8.30 18.26
C ALA A 222 2.74 8.24 17.54
N ILE A 223 1.71 8.89 18.10
CA ILE A 223 0.38 9.00 17.46
C ILE A 223 0.49 9.73 16.12
N ARG A 224 1.27 10.81 16.05
CA ARG A 224 1.45 11.57 14.81
C ARG A 224 2.18 10.75 13.74
N GLN A 225 3.27 10.08 14.11
CA GLN A 225 4.02 9.21 13.19
C GLN A 225 3.14 8.09 12.63
N HIS A 226 2.34 7.45 13.49
CA HIS A 226 1.41 6.42 13.06
C HIS A 226 0.34 6.96 12.09
N SER A 227 -0.15 8.18 12.31
CA SER A 227 -1.07 8.85 11.39
C SER A 227 -0.44 9.07 10.02
N VAL A 228 0.80 9.54 9.97
CA VAL A 228 1.51 9.78 8.71
C VAL A 228 1.70 8.48 7.94
N LEU A 229 2.08 7.40 8.64
CA LEU A 229 2.24 6.08 8.05
C LEU A 229 0.92 5.57 7.44
N LEU A 230 -0.20 5.62 8.17
CA LEU A 230 -1.48 5.15 7.65
C LEU A 230 -1.95 5.93 6.42
N ARG A 231 -1.75 7.26 6.42
CA ARG A 231 -2.06 8.13 5.27
C ARG A 231 -1.17 7.81 4.07
N LEU A 232 0.12 7.58 4.31
CA LEU A 232 1.07 7.17 3.28
C LEU A 232 0.67 5.82 2.67
N ASN A 233 0.40 4.80 3.48
CA ASN A 233 -0.03 3.48 3.00
C ASN A 233 -1.28 3.57 2.14
N PHE A 234 -2.25 4.37 2.57
CA PHE A 234 -3.48 4.58 1.81
C PHE A 234 -3.20 5.22 0.45
N ARG A 235 -2.36 6.26 0.41
CA ARG A 235 -1.99 6.93 -0.85
C ARG A 235 -1.20 6.02 -1.78
N ILE A 236 -0.25 5.23 -1.25
CA ILE A 236 0.48 4.21 -2.02
C ILE A 236 -0.51 3.24 -2.66
N LEU A 237 -1.49 2.74 -1.89
CA LEU A 237 -2.51 1.82 -2.40
C LEU A 237 -3.38 2.46 -3.48
N VAL A 238 -3.85 3.71 -3.29
CA VAL A 238 -4.65 4.41 -4.31
C VAL A 238 -3.85 4.61 -5.59
N ARG A 239 -2.57 4.96 -5.50
CA ARG A 239 -1.71 5.05 -6.68
C ARG A 239 -1.50 3.68 -7.32
N PHE A 240 -1.29 2.63 -6.55
CA PHE A 240 -1.18 1.29 -7.11
C PHE A 240 -2.46 0.85 -7.85
N ILE A 241 -3.65 1.15 -7.30
CA ILE A 241 -4.92 0.92 -8.00
C ILE A 241 -4.98 1.75 -9.29
N GLY A 242 -4.57 3.02 -9.22
CA GLY A 242 -4.54 3.91 -10.38
C GLY A 242 -3.68 3.37 -11.53
N THR A 243 -2.55 2.71 -11.23
CA THR A 243 -1.72 2.06 -12.25
C THR A 243 -2.28 0.74 -12.76
N LEU A 244 -2.89 -0.07 -11.89
CA LEU A 244 -3.57 -1.30 -12.33
C LEU A 244 -4.69 -0.99 -13.33
N VAL A 245 -5.42 0.10 -13.15
CA VAL A 245 -6.48 0.53 -14.10
C VAL A 245 -5.90 1.01 -15.43
N GLN A 246 -4.62 1.41 -15.48
CA GLN A 246 -3.96 1.70 -16.77
C GLN A 246 -3.58 0.42 -17.55
N THR A 247 -3.80 -0.76 -16.96
CA THR A 247 -3.61 -2.07 -17.57
C THR A 247 -4.97 -2.75 -17.80
N GLU A 248 -4.97 -3.93 -18.39
CA GLU A 248 -6.19 -4.74 -18.58
C GLU A 248 -6.61 -5.51 -17.31
N LEU A 249 -5.88 -5.33 -16.19
CA LEU A 249 -6.14 -6.04 -14.93
C LEU A 249 -7.34 -5.51 -14.14
N LEU A 250 -7.68 -4.23 -14.29
CA LEU A 250 -8.83 -3.60 -13.64
C LEU A 250 -9.59 -2.75 -14.65
N SER A 251 -10.91 -2.84 -14.60
CA SER A 251 -11.80 -2.04 -15.44
C SER A 251 -12.07 -0.66 -14.86
N VAL A 252 -12.63 0.23 -15.68
CA VAL A 252 -13.11 1.56 -15.23
C VAL A 252 -14.22 1.40 -14.18
N THR A 253 -15.08 0.40 -14.35
CA THR A 253 -16.15 0.09 -13.41
C THR A 253 -15.62 -0.36 -12.06
N ASP A 254 -14.52 -1.15 -12.05
CA ASP A 254 -13.85 -1.53 -10.81
C ASP A 254 -13.31 -0.30 -10.07
N LEU A 255 -12.65 0.61 -10.79
CA LEU A 255 -12.16 1.86 -10.20
C LEU A 255 -13.29 2.70 -9.60
N ASP A 256 -14.40 2.80 -10.32
CA ASP A 256 -15.57 3.56 -9.93
C ASP A 256 -16.23 2.98 -8.66
N ASP A 257 -16.35 1.66 -8.58
CA ASP A 257 -16.87 0.95 -7.42
C ASP A 257 -15.93 1.04 -6.21
N LEU A 258 -14.62 0.84 -6.41
CA LEU A 258 -13.62 1.05 -5.36
C LEU A 258 -13.64 2.50 -4.85
N THR A 259 -13.79 3.48 -5.75
CA THR A 259 -13.84 4.90 -5.40
C THR A 259 -15.05 5.21 -4.54
N ARG A 260 -16.25 4.81 -4.99
CA ARG A 260 -17.51 5.07 -4.30
C ARG A 260 -17.62 4.33 -2.98
N GLN A 261 -17.31 3.04 -2.96
CA GLN A 261 -17.63 2.16 -1.84
C GLN A 261 -16.53 2.14 -0.77
N ARG A 262 -15.26 2.29 -1.18
CA ARG A 262 -14.12 2.05 -0.28
C ARG A 262 -13.26 3.29 -0.07
N ILE A 263 -12.82 3.97 -1.14
CA ILE A 263 -11.91 5.11 -1.03
C ILE A 263 -12.61 6.31 -0.38
N LYS A 264 -13.87 6.59 -0.78
CA LYS A 264 -14.66 7.63 -0.12
C LYS A 264 -14.88 7.35 1.37
N HIS A 265 -15.06 6.08 1.74
CA HIS A 265 -15.29 5.66 3.13
C HIS A 265 -14.03 5.78 4.02
N PHE A 266 -12.83 5.82 3.43
CA PHE A 266 -11.60 6.09 4.18
C PHE A 266 -11.68 7.43 4.91
N PHE A 267 -12.22 8.45 4.24
CA PHE A 267 -12.44 9.75 4.83
C PHE A 267 -13.69 9.74 5.71
N LEU A 268 -13.52 10.11 6.97
CA LEU A 268 -14.60 10.29 7.92
C LEU A 268 -15.42 11.52 7.50
N LYS A 269 -16.36 11.37 6.57
CA LYS A 269 -17.44 12.35 6.42
C LYS A 269 -18.44 12.10 7.56
N ASP A 270 -18.87 13.16 8.23
CA ASP A 270 -19.82 13.18 9.35
C ASP A 270 -21.23 12.61 9.03
N ASP A 271 -21.41 11.93 7.90
CA ASP A 271 -22.71 11.52 7.36
C ASP A 271 -23.19 10.13 7.82
N SER A 272 -22.41 9.39 8.61
CA SER A 272 -22.89 8.14 9.24
C SER A 272 -23.31 8.38 10.69
N GLN A 273 -24.37 9.18 10.87
CA GLN A 273 -25.43 8.76 11.79
C GLN A 273 -26.08 7.49 11.23
N GLU A 274 -26.62 6.64 12.10
CA GLU A 274 -27.17 5.31 11.79
C GLU A 274 -26.05 4.27 11.58
N GLN A 275 -25.43 3.72 12.61
CA GLN A 275 -25.91 2.41 13.14
C GLN A 275 -25.30 2.02 14.50
N HIS A 276 -24.63 2.93 15.22
CA HIS A 276 -24.16 2.62 16.58
C HIS A 276 -25.01 3.34 17.65
N PRO A 277 -25.77 2.59 18.49
CA PRO A 277 -26.55 3.19 19.55
C PRO A 277 -25.61 3.65 20.67
N LYS A 278 -25.79 4.89 21.10
CA LYS A 278 -25.35 5.43 22.40
C LYS A 278 -23.82 5.34 22.67
N ARG A 279 -23.01 6.14 21.98
CA ARG A 279 -21.78 6.68 22.58
C ARG A 279 -21.83 8.19 22.48
N ARG A 280 -21.67 8.86 23.64
CA ARG A 280 -21.72 10.31 23.82
C ARG A 280 -21.09 11.03 22.63
N LYS A 281 -21.88 11.85 21.93
CA LYS A 281 -21.40 12.84 20.97
C LYS A 281 -20.48 13.81 21.72
N LEU A 282 -19.19 13.51 21.81
CA LEU A 282 -18.20 14.54 22.07
C LEU A 282 -18.15 15.40 20.81
N LYS A 283 -18.87 16.52 20.84
CA LYS A 283 -18.65 17.63 19.91
C LYS A 283 -17.16 17.96 19.96
N VAL A 284 -16.41 17.55 18.94
CA VAL A 284 -15.05 18.05 18.73
C VAL A 284 -15.22 19.55 18.55
N ASN A 285 -14.69 20.34 19.48
CA ASN A 285 -14.75 21.78 19.37
C ASN A 285 -13.74 22.18 18.27
N CYS A 286 -14.19 22.20 17.01
CA CYS A 286 -13.44 22.62 15.82
C CYS A 286 -12.99 24.10 15.86
N GLN A 287 -13.23 24.78 16.98
CA GLN A 287 -12.80 26.16 17.26
C GLN A 287 -11.39 26.25 17.86
N SER A 288 -10.77 25.13 18.26
CA SER A 288 -9.35 25.14 18.66
C SER A 288 -8.43 25.20 17.43
N SER A 289 -7.33 25.96 17.51
CA SER A 289 -6.30 26.05 16.46
C SER A 289 -5.78 24.67 16.02
N THR A 290 -5.67 23.74 16.97
CA THR A 290 -5.27 22.35 16.72
C THR A 290 -6.33 21.57 15.93
N GLY A 291 -7.63 21.74 16.23
CA GLY A 291 -8.71 21.11 15.48
C GLY A 291 -8.76 21.57 14.02
N ARG A 292 -8.53 22.87 13.77
CA ARG A 292 -8.46 23.43 12.41
C ARG A 292 -7.27 22.90 11.61
N GLN A 293 -6.08 22.82 12.22
CA GLN A 293 -4.89 22.27 11.54
C GLN A 293 -5.12 20.84 11.06
N LEU A 294 -5.81 20.03 11.87
CA LEU A 294 -6.09 18.63 11.56
C LEU A 294 -7.11 18.48 10.44
N GLN A 295 -8.12 19.35 10.41
CA GLN A 295 -9.09 19.40 9.33
C GLN A 295 -8.43 19.80 8.00
N LEU A 296 -7.49 20.76 8.04
CA LEU A 296 -6.69 21.14 6.86
C LEU A 296 -5.84 19.97 6.36
N GLU A 297 -5.13 19.25 7.25
CA GLU A 297 -4.35 18.08 6.84
C GLU A 297 -5.22 16.95 6.23
N GLU A 298 -6.47 16.81 6.68
CA GLU A 298 -7.40 15.85 6.08
C GLU A 298 -7.89 16.30 4.70
N ILE A 299 -8.18 17.60 4.54
CA ILE A 299 -8.55 18.20 3.25
C ILE A 299 -7.38 18.07 2.26
N ASP A 300 -6.15 18.34 2.68
CA ASP A 300 -4.95 18.20 1.84
C ASP A 300 -4.80 16.76 1.34
N LEU A 301 -4.95 15.76 2.22
CA LEU A 301 -4.91 14.36 1.83
C LEU A 301 -6.05 13.99 0.87
N GLN A 302 -7.28 14.47 1.11
CA GLN A 302 -8.40 14.26 0.20
C GLN A 302 -8.08 14.81 -1.20
N MET A 303 -7.56 16.04 -1.26
CA MET A 303 -7.17 16.66 -2.51
C MET A 303 -6.08 15.86 -3.22
N GLU A 304 -5.05 15.39 -2.52
CA GLU A 304 -3.99 14.56 -3.12
C GLU A 304 -4.55 13.25 -3.70
N ILE A 305 -5.42 12.56 -2.96
CA ILE A 305 -6.04 11.30 -3.38
C ILE A 305 -6.96 11.52 -4.58
N TYR A 306 -7.78 12.57 -4.57
CA TYR A 306 -8.70 12.84 -5.68
C TYR A 306 -7.96 13.33 -6.92
N LEU A 307 -6.87 14.08 -6.77
CA LEU A 307 -5.99 14.44 -7.89
C LEU A 307 -5.33 13.19 -8.49
N ASP A 308 -4.84 12.27 -7.66
CA ASP A 308 -4.27 11.01 -8.14
C ASP A 308 -5.34 10.18 -8.90
N LEU A 309 -6.55 10.04 -8.36
CA LEU A 309 -7.67 9.37 -9.06
C LEU A 309 -8.06 10.07 -10.37
N THR A 310 -8.15 11.40 -10.36
CA THR A 310 -8.50 12.19 -11.55
C THR A 310 -7.49 11.95 -12.66
N ARG A 311 -6.20 11.94 -12.33
CA ARG A 311 -5.14 11.66 -13.30
C ARG A 311 -5.24 10.26 -13.87
N ALA A 312 -5.49 9.26 -13.02
CA ALA A 312 -5.69 7.88 -13.48
C ALA A 312 -6.88 7.78 -14.46
N VAL A 313 -8.01 8.41 -14.15
CA VAL A 313 -9.20 8.43 -15.03
C VAL A 313 -8.94 9.20 -16.33
N LEU A 314 -8.26 10.36 -16.26
CA LEU A 314 -7.95 11.17 -17.44
C LEU A 314 -7.05 10.44 -18.43
N LEU A 315 -5.99 9.79 -17.94
CA LEU A 315 -5.08 9.02 -18.79
C LEU A 315 -5.77 7.80 -19.41
N LEU A 316 -6.68 7.18 -18.66
CA LEU A 316 -7.51 6.10 -19.17
C LEU A 316 -8.43 6.57 -20.28
N GLN A 317 -9.09 7.73 -20.13
CA GLN A 317 -9.95 8.31 -21.16
C GLN A 317 -9.20 8.73 -22.42
N GLN A 318 -7.95 9.19 -22.29
CA GLN A 318 -7.10 9.48 -23.46
C GLN A 318 -6.80 8.22 -24.28
N ARG A 319 -6.72 7.05 -23.62
CA ARG A 319 -6.49 5.76 -24.28
C ARG A 319 -7.79 5.09 -24.74
N ALA A 320 -8.90 5.30 -24.03
CA ALA A 320 -10.21 4.69 -24.27
C ALA A 320 -11.36 5.70 -23.98
N PRO A 321 -11.79 6.50 -24.97
CA PRO A 321 -12.69 7.65 -24.77
C PRO A 321 -14.17 7.31 -24.44
N LEU A 322 -14.54 6.05 -24.33
CA LEU A 322 -15.94 5.60 -24.19
C LEU A 322 -16.52 5.62 -22.77
N HIS A 323 -15.79 6.09 -21.74
CA HIS A 323 -16.18 5.87 -20.34
C HIS A 323 -16.40 7.17 -19.51
N SER A 324 -17.55 7.24 -18.83
CA SER A 324 -18.07 8.41 -18.08
C SER A 324 -17.53 8.58 -16.64
N GLY A 325 -16.38 7.98 -16.30
CA GLY A 325 -15.85 7.91 -14.92
C GLY A 325 -15.45 9.25 -14.27
N LEU A 326 -15.30 10.32 -15.07
CA LEU A 326 -14.85 11.64 -14.60
C LEU A 326 -15.89 12.38 -13.74
N SER A 327 -17.18 12.09 -13.92
CA SER A 327 -18.28 12.75 -13.20
C SER A 327 -18.21 12.53 -11.68
N ASN A 328 -17.84 11.33 -11.25
CA ASN A 328 -17.74 10.97 -9.83
C ASN A 328 -16.52 11.58 -9.16
N VAL A 329 -15.36 11.56 -9.83
CA VAL A 329 -14.16 12.21 -9.29
C VAL A 329 -14.32 13.73 -9.26
N SER A 330 -15.00 14.30 -10.25
CA SER A 330 -15.33 15.73 -10.31
C SER A 330 -16.25 16.17 -9.17
N SER A 331 -17.29 15.40 -8.84
CA SER A 331 -18.16 15.71 -7.69
C SER A 331 -17.42 15.62 -6.35
N MET A 332 -16.53 14.63 -6.19
CA MET A 332 -15.69 14.50 -4.99
C MET A 332 -14.71 15.67 -4.84
N LEU A 333 -14.08 16.14 -5.93
CA LEU A 333 -13.26 17.35 -5.92
C LEU A 333 -14.08 18.60 -5.58
N HIS A 334 -15.26 18.75 -6.16
CA HIS A 334 -16.15 19.87 -5.87
C HIS A 334 -16.55 19.91 -4.38
N ASP A 335 -16.89 18.77 -3.80
CA ASP A 335 -17.18 18.64 -2.36
C ASP A 335 -15.99 19.07 -1.49
N THR A 336 -14.78 18.61 -1.80
CA THR A 336 -13.58 18.93 -1.01
C THR A 336 -13.20 20.41 -1.14
N VAL A 337 -13.28 20.99 -2.33
CA VAL A 337 -13.07 22.43 -2.54
C VAL A 337 -14.12 23.25 -1.79
N SER A 338 -15.39 22.83 -1.83
CA SER A 338 -16.47 23.48 -1.07
C SER A 338 -16.20 23.42 0.44
N SER A 339 -15.73 22.28 0.95
CA SER A 339 -15.33 22.11 2.35
C SER A 339 -14.16 23.05 2.70
N LEU A 340 -13.15 23.15 1.85
CA LEU A 340 -12.01 24.06 2.04
C LEU A 340 -12.48 25.53 2.12
N ILE A 341 -13.29 25.97 1.16
CA ILE A 341 -13.84 27.35 1.14
C ILE A 341 -14.68 27.61 2.40
N SER A 342 -15.48 26.63 2.85
CA SER A 342 -16.28 26.77 4.08
C SER A 342 -15.41 26.89 5.33
N SER A 343 -14.30 26.15 5.40
CA SER A 343 -13.34 26.23 6.50
C SER A 343 -12.63 27.59 6.54
N GLN A 344 -12.38 28.19 5.38
CA GLN A 344 -11.78 29.52 5.25
C GLN A 344 -12.78 30.66 5.55
N LYS A 345 -14.04 30.56 5.11
CA LYS A 345 -15.07 31.56 5.50
C LYS A 345 -15.31 31.62 7.02
N SER A 346 -15.06 30.52 7.72
CA SER A 346 -15.11 30.49 9.19
C SER A 346 -13.93 31.19 9.88
N SER A 347 -12.81 31.47 9.17
CA SER A 347 -11.69 32.26 9.71
C SER A 347 -11.98 33.76 9.67
N ASP A 348 -12.67 34.24 8.64
CA ASP A 348 -12.91 35.67 8.45
C ASP A 348 -13.98 36.22 9.41
N HIS A 349 -14.94 35.38 9.81
CA HIS A 349 -15.93 35.75 10.84
C HIS A 349 -15.38 35.75 12.28
N SER A 350 -14.18 35.19 12.53
CA SER A 350 -13.54 35.27 13.85
C SER A 350 -12.72 36.55 14.10
N PHE A 351 -12.59 37.44 13.10
CA PHE A 351 -11.85 38.71 13.23
C PHE A 351 -12.72 39.98 13.23
N ASN A 352 -14.03 39.87 12.98
CA ASN A 352 -14.97 41.01 13.06
C ASN A 352 -16.00 40.79 14.16
N GLY A 353 -15.60 41.08 15.40
CA GLY A 353 -16.46 40.93 16.57
C GLY A 353 -16.01 41.77 17.74
N ASN A 354 -15.87 43.09 17.54
CA ASN A 354 -16.14 44.11 18.56
C ASN A 354 -16.29 45.47 17.88
N PRO A 355 -17.51 45.89 17.49
CA PRO A 355 -17.82 47.31 17.47
C PRO A 355 -18.08 47.72 18.92
N THR A 356 -17.11 48.31 19.59
CA THR A 356 -17.39 49.09 20.81
C THR A 356 -18.18 50.32 20.39
N SER A 357 -19.51 50.21 20.46
CA SER A 357 -20.42 51.34 20.59
C SER A 357 -20.75 51.54 22.07
N VAL A 358 -20.23 52.64 22.63
CA VAL A 358 -20.83 53.65 23.52
C VAL A 358 -19.69 54.38 24.22
#